data_AF-A0A6L7QMC3-F1
#
_entry.id   AF-A0A6L7QMC3-F1
#
_cell.length_a   1.000
_cell.length_b   1.000
_cell.length_c   1.000
_cell.angle_alpha   90.00
_cell.angle_beta   90.00
_cell.angle_gamma   90.00
#
_symmetry.space_group_name_H-M   'P 1'
#
loop_
_entity.id
_entity.type
_entity.pdbx_description
1 polymer ?
#
loop_
_entity_poly.entity_id
_entity_poly.type
_entity_poly.pdbx_seq_one_letter_code
_entity_poly.pdbx_strand_id
1 'polypeptide(L)'
;WVEIVLQFYDSWKGDLDSANNRRKELKRALQEVSDEDCEECGADMVVKWGRNGRFLACSGYPKCKNTKPLEEQSEVETDEVCDQCSAPMVVKTGRYGRFLACSSYPDCKNVKPYVLGIQCPEDGCEGQIVEKRSRKGKVFFGCSTYPQCKFASWDRPIDRKCTHCDAALLYEKGSRSGAPAMYCRICGTEYESEEGEKDKSAQAA
;
A
#
# COMPACT_ATOMS: atom_id res chain seq x y z
N TRP A 1 27.48 13.11 43.95
CA TRP A 1 26.58 12.83 42.80
C TRP A 1 27.26 13.17 41.48
N VAL A 2 27.97 14.30 41.35
CA VAL A 2 28.72 14.66 40.12
C VAL A 2 29.75 13.57 39.72
N GLU A 3 30.52 13.06 40.66
CA GLU A 3 31.51 11.99 40.40
C GLU A 3 30.87 10.69 39.90
N ILE A 4 29.68 10.34 40.42
CA ILE A 4 28.92 9.16 40.00
C ILE A 4 28.46 9.31 38.54
N VAL A 5 28.02 10.52 38.16
CA VAL A 5 27.62 10.83 36.78
C VAL A 5 28.82 10.78 35.84
N LEU A 6 29.99 11.26 36.27
CA LEU A 6 31.22 11.20 35.47
C LEU A 6 31.69 9.76 35.26
N GLN A 7 31.69 8.93 36.31
CA GLN A 7 32.02 7.50 36.20
C GLN A 7 31.05 6.75 35.27
N PHE A 8 29.75 7.05 35.35
CA PHE A 8 28.77 6.52 34.40
C PHE A 8 29.05 6.98 32.97
N TYR A 9 29.34 8.26 32.76
CA TYR A 9 29.60 8.80 31.43
C TYR A 9 30.89 8.24 30.82
N ASP A 10 31.96 8.09 31.60
CA ASP A 10 33.25 7.58 31.11
C ASP A 10 33.16 6.11 30.70
N SER A 11 32.42 5.30 31.46
CA SER A 11 32.12 3.90 31.08
C SER A 11 31.20 3.81 29.86
N TRP A 12 30.20 4.68 29.76
CA TRP A 12 29.21 4.66 28.68
C TRP A 12 29.68 5.33 27.38
N LYS A 13 30.64 6.26 27.44
CA LYS A 13 31.12 7.02 26.28
C LYS A 13 31.70 6.11 25.20
N GLY A 14 32.42 5.06 25.59
CA GLY A 14 32.96 4.07 24.65
C GLY A 14 31.88 3.30 23.89
N ASP A 15 30.81 2.91 24.58
CA ASP A 15 29.65 2.24 23.97
C ASP A 15 28.87 3.19 23.06
N LEU A 16 28.73 4.45 23.47
CA LEU A 16 28.08 5.49 22.68
C LEU A 16 28.83 5.77 21.37
N ASP A 17 30.15 5.90 21.42
CA ASP A 17 30.98 6.13 20.24
C ASP A 17 30.95 4.92 19.29
N SER A 18 31.01 3.71 19.84
CA SER A 18 30.87 2.46 19.08
C SER A 18 29.50 2.37 18.38
N ALA A 19 28.43 2.69 19.09
CA ALA A 19 27.07 2.72 18.54
C ALA A 19 26.91 3.80 17.46
N ASN A 20 27.50 4.98 17.64
CA ASN A 20 27.46 6.06 16.66
C ASN A 20 28.23 5.72 15.38
N ASN A 21 29.40 5.09 15.50
CA ASN A 21 30.17 4.64 14.34
C ASN A 21 29.46 3.56 13.55
N ARG A 22 28.93 2.54 14.24
CA ARG A 22 28.12 1.48 13.60
C ARG A 22 26.90 2.04 12.88
N ARG A 23 26.22 3.03 13.48
CA ARG A 23 25.10 3.75 12.83
C ARG A 23 25.54 4.45 11.55
N LYS A 24 26.69 5.14 11.58
CA LYS A 24 27.22 5.89 10.43
C LYS A 24 27.58 4.96 9.27
N GLU A 25 28.16 3.80 9.58
CA GLU A 25 28.51 2.78 8.58
C GLU A 25 27.26 2.16 7.96
N LEU A 26 26.31 1.70 8.78
CA LEU A 26 25.04 1.15 8.30
C LEU A 26 24.28 2.14 7.42
N LYS A 27 24.23 3.42 7.83
CA LYS A 27 23.56 4.46 7.06
C LYS A 27 24.19 4.68 5.69
N ARG A 28 25.52 4.56 5.57
CA ARG A 28 26.22 4.71 4.28
C ARG A 28 26.01 3.48 3.40
N ALA A 29 26.04 2.28 3.98
CA ALA A 29 25.85 1.04 3.23
C ALA A 29 24.42 0.88 2.68
N LEU A 30 23.41 1.38 3.42
CA LEU A 30 22.00 1.34 3.02
C LEU A 30 21.57 2.55 2.17
N GLN A 31 22.48 3.46 1.82
CA GLN A 31 22.14 4.65 1.05
C GLN A 31 22.13 4.32 -0.44
N GLU A 32 20.93 4.11 -0.97
CA GLU A 32 20.69 3.91 -2.39
C GLU A 32 20.87 5.23 -3.15
N VAL A 33 21.61 5.18 -4.27
CA VAL A 33 21.72 6.27 -5.24
C VAL A 33 20.59 6.08 -6.24
N SER A 34 19.83 7.15 -6.51
CA SER A 34 18.80 7.15 -7.55
C SER A 34 19.39 7.59 -8.88
N ASP A 35 18.76 7.21 -9.99
CA ASP A 35 19.15 7.62 -11.35
C ASP A 35 18.74 9.08 -11.69
N GLU A 36 18.17 9.83 -10.74
CA GLU A 36 17.76 11.21 -10.94
C GLU A 36 18.82 12.23 -10.51
N ASP A 37 19.14 13.17 -11.40
CA ASP A 37 20.00 14.32 -11.15
C ASP A 37 19.25 15.46 -10.44
N CYS A 38 19.96 16.21 -9.60
CA CYS A 38 19.42 17.39 -8.92
C CYS A 38 19.29 18.60 -9.87
N GLU A 39 18.08 19.17 -9.97
CA GLU A 39 17.78 20.32 -10.85
C GLU A 39 18.58 21.60 -10.54
N GLU A 40 19.03 21.79 -9.29
CA GLU A 40 19.74 23.02 -8.89
C GLU A 40 21.25 22.97 -9.12
N CYS A 41 21.84 21.77 -9.17
CA CYS A 41 23.31 21.63 -9.17
C CYS A 41 23.85 20.50 -10.05
N GLY A 42 22.99 19.66 -10.63
CA GLY A 42 23.38 18.55 -11.49
C GLY A 42 24.11 17.41 -10.77
N ALA A 43 24.05 17.35 -9.44
CA ALA A 43 24.64 16.26 -8.67
C ALA A 43 23.61 15.14 -8.42
N ASP A 44 24.08 13.91 -8.25
CA ASP A 44 23.23 12.74 -8.03
C ASP A 44 22.32 12.92 -6.81
N MET A 45 21.08 12.44 -6.89
CA MET A 45 20.19 12.35 -5.75
C MET A 45 20.32 11.00 -5.03
N VAL A 46 20.12 11.04 -3.71
CA VAL A 46 20.24 9.88 -2.82
C VAL A 46 18.97 9.69 -2.01
N VAL A 47 18.54 8.44 -1.85
CA VAL A 47 17.34 8.11 -1.08
C VAL A 47 17.65 8.19 0.42
N LYS A 48 16.94 9.06 1.14
CA LYS A 48 17.04 9.21 2.59
C LYS A 48 15.71 8.91 3.27
N TRP A 49 15.80 8.49 4.52
CA TRP A 49 14.65 8.19 5.37
C TRP A 49 14.34 9.38 6.28
N GLY A 50 13.11 9.89 6.20
CA GLY A 50 12.59 10.97 7.02
C GLY A 50 11.34 10.56 7.79
N ARG A 51 10.74 11.53 8.51
CA ARG A 51 9.49 11.31 9.26
C ARG A 51 8.32 10.90 8.36
N ASN A 52 8.30 11.39 7.13
CA ASN A 52 7.20 11.21 6.18
C ASN A 52 7.47 10.10 5.15
N GLY A 53 8.52 9.28 5.35
CA GLY A 53 8.92 8.21 4.43
C GLY A 53 10.27 8.46 3.74
N ARG A 54 10.50 7.73 2.65
CA ARG A 54 11.68 7.84 1.80
C ARG A 54 11.56 9.08 0.90
N PHE A 55 12.66 9.79 0.69
CA PHE A 55 12.70 10.96 -0.18
C PHE A 55 14.06 11.06 -0.86
N LEU A 56 14.09 11.71 -2.02
CA LEU A 56 15.31 12.02 -2.75
C LEU A 56 15.92 13.31 -2.21
N ALA A 57 17.19 13.26 -1.86
CA ALA A 57 17.95 14.41 -1.39
C ALA A 57 19.22 14.57 -2.22
N CYS A 58 19.59 15.80 -2.53
CA CYS A 58 20.85 16.05 -3.22
C CYS A 58 22.06 15.50 -2.42
N SER A 59 22.98 14.81 -3.10
CA SER A 59 24.26 14.35 -2.56
C SER A 59 25.14 15.51 -2.08
N GLY A 60 25.01 16.69 -2.71
CA GLY A 60 25.72 17.93 -2.40
C GLY A 60 25.28 18.65 -1.11
N TYR A 61 24.42 18.05 -0.27
CA TYR A 61 24.09 18.59 1.04
C TYR A 61 25.35 18.69 1.94
N PRO A 62 25.65 19.84 2.58
CA PRO A 62 24.75 20.95 2.92
C PRO A 62 24.69 22.11 1.93
N LYS A 63 25.46 22.07 0.83
CA LYS A 63 25.57 23.19 -0.13
C LYS A 63 24.31 23.35 -0.98
N CYS A 64 23.71 22.25 -1.41
CA CYS A 64 22.40 22.22 -2.06
C CYS A 64 21.38 21.54 -1.12
N LYS A 65 20.22 22.17 -0.93
CA LYS A 65 19.14 21.70 -0.04
C LYS A 65 17.92 21.18 -0.79
N ASN A 66 18.03 21.01 -2.11
CA ASN A 66 16.95 20.46 -2.92
C ASN A 66 16.58 19.05 -2.45
N THR A 67 15.28 18.81 -2.33
CA THR A 67 14.71 17.52 -1.96
C THR A 67 13.45 17.28 -2.78
N LYS A 68 13.29 16.07 -3.29
CA LYS A 68 12.08 15.65 -4.00
C LYS A 68 11.42 14.47 -3.26
N PRO A 69 10.08 14.39 -3.24
CA PRO A 69 9.39 13.17 -2.83
C PRO A 69 9.80 12.02 -3.75
N LEU A 70 10.10 10.85 -3.19
CA LEU A 70 10.27 9.64 -3.99
C LEU A 70 8.87 9.14 -4.35
N GLU A 71 8.47 9.25 -5.61
CA GLU A 71 7.23 8.64 -6.10
C GLU A 71 7.45 7.13 -6.19
N GLU A 72 7.20 6.42 -5.07
CA GLU A 72 7.12 4.96 -5.06
C GLU A 72 5.78 4.56 -5.69
N GLN A 73 5.67 4.84 -6.99
CA GLN A 73 4.51 4.57 -7.81
C GLN A 73 4.61 3.13 -8.31
N SER A 74 4.16 2.18 -7.50
CA SER A 74 3.53 0.99 -8.07
C SER A 74 2.19 1.42 -8.67
N GLU A 75 2.25 2.19 -9.75
CA GLU A 75 1.10 2.42 -10.61
C GLU A 75 0.75 1.08 -11.24
N VAL A 76 -0.11 0.35 -10.55
CA VAL A 76 -0.71 -0.86 -11.10
C VAL A 76 -1.66 -0.38 -12.19
N GLU A 77 -1.19 -0.50 -13.43
CA GLU A 77 -2.04 -0.32 -14.61
C GLU A 77 -3.16 -1.36 -14.54
N THR A 78 -4.38 -0.92 -14.80
CA THR A 78 -5.55 -1.79 -14.88
C THR A 78 -5.97 -1.92 -16.33
N ASP A 79 -6.64 -3.01 -16.67
CA ASP A 79 -7.20 -3.26 -18.01
C ASP A 79 -8.37 -2.31 -18.36
N GLU A 80 -8.79 -1.45 -17.43
CA GLU A 80 -9.87 -0.50 -17.60
C GLU A 80 -9.44 0.71 -18.42
N VAL A 81 -10.19 1.00 -19.49
CA VAL A 81 -9.99 2.18 -20.34
C VAL A 81 -10.90 3.32 -19.93
N CYS A 82 -10.43 4.54 -20.13
CA CYS A 82 -11.20 5.74 -19.84
C CYS A 82 -12.18 6.06 -20.97
N ASP A 83 -13.44 6.32 -20.62
CA ASP A 83 -14.52 6.61 -21.59
C ASP A 83 -14.34 7.93 -22.36
N GLN A 84 -13.47 8.83 -21.88
CA GLN A 84 -13.26 10.17 -22.45
C GLN A 84 -11.99 10.25 -23.31
N CYS A 85 -10.90 9.63 -22.85
CA CYS A 85 -9.56 9.73 -23.45
C CYS A 85 -9.13 8.43 -24.15
N SER A 86 -9.85 7.31 -23.95
CA SER A 86 -9.46 5.92 -24.30
C SER A 86 -8.07 5.49 -23.83
N ALA A 87 -7.41 6.29 -23.01
CA ALA A 87 -6.16 5.95 -22.36
C ALA A 87 -6.40 4.96 -21.21
N PRO A 88 -5.40 4.17 -20.82
CA PRO A 88 -5.49 3.25 -19.69
C PRO A 88 -5.72 4.00 -18.38
N MET A 89 -6.41 3.35 -17.44
CA MET A 89 -6.62 3.89 -16.11
C MET A 89 -5.65 3.30 -15.09
N VAL A 90 -5.21 4.15 -14.17
CA VAL A 90 -4.24 3.86 -13.13
C VAL A 90 -4.91 3.90 -11.75
N VAL A 91 -4.59 2.95 -10.88
CA VAL A 91 -5.09 2.94 -9.50
C VAL A 91 -4.31 3.94 -8.64
N LYS A 92 -5.01 4.96 -8.14
CA LYS A 92 -4.45 5.92 -7.17
C LYS A 92 -5.17 5.82 -5.84
N THR A 93 -4.45 6.13 -4.76
CA THR A 93 -5.03 6.16 -3.41
C THR A 93 -5.30 7.61 -3.00
N GLY A 94 -6.56 7.90 -2.64
CA GLY A 94 -6.98 9.23 -2.21
C GLY A 94 -7.66 9.24 -0.83
N ARG A 95 -8.28 10.37 -0.48
CA ARG A 95 -8.96 10.57 0.81
C ARG A 95 -10.11 9.58 1.05
N TYR A 96 -10.75 9.10 -0.01
CA TYR A 96 -11.92 8.23 0.05
C TYR A 96 -11.64 6.75 -0.16
N GLY A 97 -10.38 6.38 -0.43
CA GLY A 97 -9.98 5.02 -0.81
C GLY A 97 -9.25 5.01 -2.14
N ARG A 98 -9.13 3.82 -2.72
CA ARG A 98 -8.55 3.61 -4.05
C ARG A 98 -9.55 3.99 -5.14
N PHE A 99 -9.06 4.59 -6.22
CA PHE A 99 -9.86 4.99 -7.38
C PHE A 99 -9.03 4.86 -8.65
N LEU A 100 -9.72 4.78 -9.78
CA LEU A 100 -9.11 4.75 -11.11
C LEU A 100 -9.03 6.18 -11.65
N ALA A 101 -7.86 6.59 -12.12
CA ALA A 101 -7.62 7.87 -12.79
C ALA A 101 -7.12 7.66 -14.23
N CYS A 102 -7.55 8.47 -15.22
CA CYS A 102 -6.97 8.41 -16.59
C CYS A 102 -5.46 8.70 -16.48
N SER A 103 -4.64 7.90 -17.16
CA SER A 103 -3.18 8.09 -17.23
C SER A 103 -2.79 9.44 -17.86
N SER A 104 -3.62 9.96 -18.77
CA SER A 104 -3.42 11.26 -19.43
C SER A 104 -3.76 12.47 -18.54
N TYR A 105 -3.65 12.38 -17.22
CA TYR A 105 -3.74 13.56 -16.35
C TYR A 105 -2.48 14.43 -16.55
N PRO A 106 -2.58 15.76 -16.77
CA PRO A 106 -3.69 16.67 -16.46
C PRO A 106 -4.74 16.89 -17.56
N ASP A 107 -4.50 16.38 -18.77
CA ASP A 107 -5.34 16.63 -19.96
C ASP A 107 -6.73 15.99 -19.82
N CYS A 108 -6.79 14.81 -19.22
CA CYS A 108 -8.05 14.14 -18.86
C CYS A 108 -8.18 13.97 -17.34
N LYS A 109 -9.19 14.64 -16.75
CA LYS A 109 -9.48 14.59 -15.31
C LYS A 109 -10.53 13.55 -14.94
N ASN A 110 -10.80 12.59 -15.83
CA ASN A 110 -11.79 11.56 -15.57
C ASN A 110 -11.33 10.60 -14.46
N VAL A 111 -12.23 10.31 -13.52
CA VAL A 111 -12.00 9.39 -12.41
C VAL A 111 -13.17 8.43 -12.28
N LYS A 112 -12.87 7.16 -12.04
CA LYS A 112 -13.87 6.11 -11.81
C LYS A 112 -13.64 5.46 -10.44
N PRO A 113 -14.70 4.97 -9.77
CA PRO A 113 -14.52 4.18 -8.55
C PRO A 113 -13.78 2.88 -8.86
N TYR A 114 -12.90 2.45 -7.97
CA TYR A 114 -12.26 1.14 -8.09
C TYR A 114 -13.24 0.05 -7.65
N VAL A 115 -13.70 -0.76 -8.61
CA VAL A 115 -14.59 -1.91 -8.39
C VAL A 115 -13.77 -3.17 -8.18
N LEU A 116 -14.24 -4.08 -7.31
CA LEU A 116 -13.55 -5.36 -7.07
C LEU A 116 -13.87 -6.44 -8.12
N GLY A 117 -14.74 -6.16 -9.08
CA GLY A 117 -15.27 -7.15 -10.03
C GLY A 117 -16.34 -8.09 -9.45
N ILE A 118 -16.70 -7.92 -8.17
CA ILE A 118 -17.65 -8.78 -7.45
C ILE A 118 -19.06 -8.17 -7.54
N GLN A 119 -20.04 -8.98 -7.97
CA GLN A 119 -21.44 -8.59 -8.01
C GLN A 119 -22.06 -8.47 -6.60
N CYS A 120 -22.99 -7.54 -6.43
CA CYS A 120 -23.71 -7.39 -5.18
C CYS A 120 -24.60 -8.62 -4.93
N PRO A 121 -24.58 -9.23 -3.72
CA PRO A 121 -25.39 -10.40 -3.41
C PRO A 121 -26.85 -10.07 -3.05
N GLU A 122 -27.24 -8.79 -3.05
CA GLU A 122 -28.62 -8.37 -2.75
C GLU A 122 -29.55 -8.61 -3.95
N ASP A 123 -30.73 -9.17 -3.68
CA ASP A 123 -31.71 -9.50 -4.71
C ASP A 123 -32.18 -8.24 -5.46
N GLY A 124 -32.07 -8.27 -6.79
CA GLY A 124 -32.45 -7.16 -7.66
C GLY A 124 -31.41 -6.03 -7.75
N CYS A 125 -30.17 -6.26 -7.33
CA CYS A 125 -29.08 -5.30 -7.48
C CYS A 125 -28.08 -5.73 -8.56
N GLU A 126 -27.98 -4.94 -9.64
CA GLU A 126 -26.91 -5.08 -10.67
C GLU A 126 -25.62 -4.32 -10.30
N GLY A 127 -25.55 -3.82 -9.05
CA GLY A 127 -24.40 -3.06 -8.57
C GLY A 127 -23.17 -3.95 -8.32
N GLN A 128 -22.00 -3.33 -8.32
CA GLN A 128 -20.73 -3.97 -7.97
C GLN A 128 -20.24 -3.50 -6.62
N ILE A 129 -19.42 -4.32 -5.96
CA ILE A 129 -18.83 -3.97 -4.68
C ILE A 129 -17.61 -3.05 -4.90
N VAL A 130 -17.64 -1.90 -4.22
CA VAL A 130 -16.58 -0.88 -4.22
C VAL A 130 -15.99 -0.71 -2.83
N GLU A 131 -14.70 -0.36 -2.79
CA GLU A 131 -14.00 0.00 -1.56
C GLU A 131 -14.29 1.47 -1.18
N LYS A 132 -14.67 1.72 0.08
CA LYS A 132 -14.96 3.05 0.63
C LYS A 132 -14.27 3.23 1.98
N ARG A 133 -14.01 4.49 2.36
CA ARG A 133 -13.49 4.85 3.68
C ARG A 133 -14.56 5.53 4.55
N SER A 134 -14.69 5.05 5.78
CA SER A 134 -15.54 5.69 6.79
C SER A 134 -14.93 7.02 7.29
N ARG A 135 -15.72 7.85 7.96
CA ARG A 135 -15.25 9.11 8.57
C ARG A 135 -14.10 8.92 9.58
N LYS A 136 -14.03 7.74 10.21
CA LYS A 136 -12.96 7.34 11.15
C LYS A 136 -11.74 6.72 10.44
N GLY A 137 -11.72 6.69 9.11
CA GLY A 137 -10.63 6.15 8.31
C GLY A 137 -10.63 4.64 8.11
N LYS A 138 -11.52 3.89 8.78
CA LYS A 138 -11.67 2.44 8.57
C LYS A 138 -12.26 2.17 7.18
N VAL A 139 -11.61 1.30 6.41
CA VAL A 139 -12.06 0.83 5.09
C VAL A 139 -13.26 -0.10 5.26
N PHE A 140 -14.22 -0.01 4.36
CA PHE A 140 -15.36 -0.91 4.25
C PHE A 140 -15.73 -1.09 2.78
N PHE A 141 -16.42 -2.17 2.46
CA PHE A 141 -16.86 -2.51 1.13
C PHE A 141 -18.37 -2.29 1.04
N GLY A 142 -18.84 -1.62 0.00
CA GLY A 142 -20.26 -1.35 -0.17
C GLY A 142 -20.67 -1.38 -1.63
N CYS A 143 -21.97 -1.41 -1.89
CA CYS A 143 -22.48 -1.37 -3.25
C CYS A 143 -22.20 -0.02 -3.94
N SER A 144 -21.94 -0.06 -5.25
CA SER A 144 -21.84 1.12 -6.12
C SER A 144 -23.16 1.88 -6.23
N THR A 145 -24.28 1.16 -6.28
CA THR A 145 -25.67 1.69 -6.40
C THR A 145 -26.25 2.14 -5.05
N TYR A 146 -25.44 2.67 -4.15
CA TYR A 146 -25.95 3.31 -2.93
C TYR A 146 -26.54 4.68 -3.29
N PRO A 147 -27.75 5.07 -2.83
CA PRO A 147 -28.50 4.54 -1.67
C PRO A 147 -29.52 3.42 -1.95
N GLN A 148 -29.72 3.02 -3.20
CA GLN A 148 -30.73 2.03 -3.60
C GLN A 148 -30.42 0.65 -3.01
N CYS A 149 -29.14 0.28 -2.97
CA CYS A 149 -28.65 -0.91 -2.27
C CYS A 149 -27.85 -0.52 -1.02
N LYS A 150 -28.21 -1.08 0.14
CA LYS A 150 -27.59 -0.79 1.45
C LYS A 150 -26.54 -1.81 1.87
N PHE A 151 -26.11 -2.70 0.98
CA PHE A 151 -25.07 -3.68 1.26
C PHE A 151 -23.78 -2.99 1.72
N ALA A 152 -23.27 -3.42 2.88
CA ALA A 152 -22.00 -3.00 3.43
C ALA A 152 -21.32 -4.14 4.21
N SER A 153 -20.01 -4.31 4.04
CA SER A 153 -19.18 -5.24 4.82
C SER A 153 -17.90 -4.56 5.28
N TRP A 154 -17.44 -4.90 6.48
CA TRP A 154 -16.12 -4.45 6.96
C TRP A 154 -15.00 -5.33 6.43
N ASP A 155 -15.29 -6.61 6.26
CA ASP A 155 -14.37 -7.62 5.75
C ASP A 155 -14.43 -7.65 4.24
N ARG A 156 -13.28 -7.93 3.61
CA ARG A 156 -13.15 -7.95 2.15
C ARG A 156 -13.87 -9.16 1.56
N PRO A 157 -14.86 -8.96 0.68
CA PRO A 157 -15.51 -10.07 0.01
C PRO A 157 -14.63 -10.66 -1.08
N ILE A 158 -14.76 -11.97 -1.28
CA ILE A 158 -14.15 -12.75 -2.33
C ILE A 158 -15.28 -13.39 -3.14
N ASP A 159 -15.15 -13.38 -4.47
CA ASP A 159 -16.10 -13.98 -5.41
C ASP A 159 -15.96 -15.52 -5.44
N ARG A 160 -16.31 -16.15 -4.32
CA ARG A 160 -16.38 -17.61 -4.16
C ARG A 160 -17.63 -17.95 -3.37
N LYS A 161 -18.36 -18.95 -3.84
CA LYS A 161 -19.52 -19.50 -3.14
C LYS A 161 -19.09 -20.42 -2.00
N CYS A 162 -19.87 -20.45 -0.92
CA CYS A 162 -19.64 -21.35 0.20
C CYS A 162 -20.14 -22.76 -0.13
N THR A 163 -19.33 -23.81 0.10
CA THR A 163 -19.71 -25.21 -0.16
C THR A 163 -20.70 -25.77 0.87
N HIS A 164 -20.87 -25.13 2.03
CA HIS A 164 -21.72 -25.62 3.12
C HIS A 164 -23.13 -25.04 3.12
N CYS A 165 -23.31 -23.80 2.66
CA CYS A 165 -24.58 -23.07 2.78
C CYS A 165 -24.95 -22.29 1.53
N ASP A 166 -24.21 -22.48 0.43
CA ASP A 166 -24.41 -21.82 -0.87
C ASP A 166 -24.44 -20.28 -0.80
N ALA A 167 -23.88 -19.69 0.26
CA ALA A 167 -23.70 -18.25 0.36
C ALA A 167 -22.91 -17.73 -0.84
N ALA A 168 -23.35 -16.63 -1.43
CA ALA A 168 -22.76 -16.07 -2.64
C ALA A 168 -21.30 -15.62 -2.48
N LEU A 169 -20.90 -15.20 -1.28
CA LEU A 169 -19.60 -14.59 -1.01
C LEU A 169 -18.91 -15.17 0.24
N LEU A 170 -17.60 -15.34 0.14
CA LEU A 170 -16.68 -15.57 1.27
C LEU A 170 -15.93 -14.28 1.63
N TYR A 171 -15.32 -14.24 2.81
CA TYR A 171 -14.71 -13.03 3.37
C TYR A 171 -13.31 -13.30 3.92
N GLU A 172 -12.38 -12.37 3.73
CA GLU A 172 -11.04 -12.46 4.30
C GLU A 172 -11.05 -12.23 5.81
N LYS A 173 -10.40 -13.12 6.57
CA LYS A 173 -10.14 -12.99 7.99
C LYS A 173 -8.72 -12.48 8.19
N GLY A 174 -8.58 -11.32 8.82
CA GLY A 174 -7.27 -10.75 9.15
C GLY A 174 -6.51 -11.64 10.14
N SER A 175 -5.46 -12.30 9.68
CA SER A 175 -4.53 -13.08 10.52
C SER A 175 -3.33 -12.23 10.93
N ARG A 176 -2.86 -12.35 12.18
CA ARG A 176 -1.66 -11.63 12.66
C ARG A 176 -0.34 -12.24 12.17
N SER A 177 -0.32 -13.52 11.77
CA SER A 177 0.94 -14.25 11.52
C SER A 177 0.79 -15.48 10.60
N GLY A 178 -0.29 -15.60 9.84
CA GLY A 178 -0.55 -16.73 8.95
C GLY A 178 -1.26 -16.31 7.67
N ALA A 179 -1.34 -17.22 6.70
CA ALA A 179 -2.02 -17.02 5.43
C ALA A 179 -3.46 -16.48 5.64
N PRO A 180 -3.98 -15.65 4.73
CA PRO A 180 -5.31 -15.07 4.86
C PRO A 180 -6.37 -16.18 4.81
N ALA A 181 -6.89 -16.57 5.98
CA ALA A 181 -8.02 -17.47 6.05
C ALA A 181 -9.28 -16.78 5.49
N MET A 182 -10.12 -17.55 4.80
CA MET A 182 -11.42 -17.09 4.33
C MET A 182 -12.51 -17.66 5.23
N TYR A 183 -13.62 -16.95 5.41
CA TYR A 183 -14.75 -17.49 6.15
C TYR A 183 -16.08 -17.07 5.54
N CYS A 184 -17.10 -17.89 5.77
CA CYS A 184 -18.46 -17.54 5.42
C CYS A 184 -19.12 -16.79 6.57
N ARG A 185 -19.75 -15.63 6.28
CA ARG A 185 -20.51 -14.87 7.30
C ARG A 185 -21.83 -15.53 7.70
N ILE A 186 -22.37 -16.42 6.88
CA ILE A 186 -23.67 -17.07 7.11
C ILE A 186 -23.51 -18.33 7.98
N CYS A 187 -22.63 -19.26 7.59
CA CYS A 187 -22.44 -20.51 8.33
C CYS A 187 -21.22 -20.52 9.25
N GLY A 188 -20.32 -19.53 9.16
CA GLY A 188 -19.10 -19.49 9.97
C GLY A 188 -18.01 -20.47 9.55
N THR A 189 -18.20 -21.24 8.48
CA THR A 189 -17.14 -22.15 7.98
C THR A 189 -15.91 -21.34 7.61
N GLU A 190 -14.75 -21.78 8.08
CA GLU A 190 -13.45 -21.24 7.75
C GLU A 190 -12.78 -22.11 6.66
N TYR A 191 -12.09 -21.46 5.73
CA TYR A 191 -11.34 -22.06 4.64
C TYR A 191 -9.90 -21.54 4.70
N GLU A 192 -8.94 -22.42 4.52
CA GLU A 192 -7.54 -22.05 4.39
C GLU A 192 -7.23 -21.66 2.94
N SER A 193 -6.48 -20.57 2.73
CA SER A 193 -6.07 -20.15 1.39
C SER A 193 -4.91 -21.02 0.90
N GLU A 194 -5.14 -21.86 -0.11
CA GLU A 194 -4.09 -22.57 -0.85
C GLU A 194 -3.36 -21.62 -1.81
N GLU A 195 -2.64 -20.62 -1.29
CA GLU A 195 -1.74 -19.79 -2.10
C GLU A 195 -0.32 -19.88 -1.56
N GLY A 196 0.29 -21.03 -1.80
CA GLY A 196 1.70 -21.32 -1.47
C GLY A 196 2.42 -22.25 -2.45
N GLU A 197 1.86 -22.50 -3.65
CA GLU A 197 2.40 -23.56 -4.54
C GLU A 197 2.53 -23.15 -6.02
N LYS A 198 3.00 -21.94 -6.32
CA LYS A 198 3.39 -21.54 -7.69
C LYS A 198 4.74 -20.81 -7.83
N ASP A 199 5.68 -21.02 -6.92
CA ASP A 199 7.04 -20.47 -7.02
C ASP A 199 8.17 -21.53 -7.00
N LYS A 200 7.87 -22.79 -7.35
CA LYS A 200 8.90 -23.87 -7.40
C LYS A 200 9.03 -24.62 -8.73
N SER A 201 8.31 -24.26 -9.78
CA SER A 201 8.37 -25.00 -11.06
C SER A 201 9.25 -24.35 -12.15
N ALA A 202 9.95 -23.25 -11.87
CA ALA A 202 10.81 -22.57 -12.85
C ALA A 202 12.33 -22.78 -12.66
N GLN A 203 12.76 -23.77 -11.87
CA GLN A 203 14.17 -24.08 -11.64
C GLN A 203 14.45 -25.59 -11.79
N ALA A 204 14.18 -26.13 -12.97
CA ALA A 204 14.79 -27.37 -13.46
C ALA A 204 14.54 -27.47 -14.98
N ALA A 205 15.40 -26.81 -15.76
CA ALA A 205 15.65 -27.12 -17.16
C ALA A 205 17.14 -26.91 -17.43
#